data_AF-A0A6N6WQD4-F1
#
_entry.id   AF-A0A6N6WQD4-F1
#
_cell.length_a   1.000
_cell.length_b   1.000
_cell.length_c   1.000
_cell.angle_alpha   90.00
_cell.angle_beta   90.00
_cell.angle_gamma   90.00
#
_symmetry.space_group_name_H-M   'P 1'
#
loop_
_entity.id
_entity.type
_entity.pdbx_description
1 polymer ?
#
loop_
_entity_poly.entity_id
_entity_poly.type
_entity_poly.pdbx_seq_one_letter_code
_entity_poly.pdbx_strand_id
1 'polypeptide(L)' 'MSATDRYSHQLLYATVRQRLLDDIAQGVYQAGQQIPTENELCTQYNVSRITIRKAISDLVADGVLIRWQGKGTFV' A
#
# COMPACT_ATOMS: atom_id res chain seq x y z
N MET A 1 -6.53 -24.45 4.86
CA MET A 1 -5.80 -23.18 5.03
C MET A 1 -5.51 -23.02 6.51
N SER A 2 -4.26 -23.21 6.93
CA SER A 2 -3.84 -23.23 8.35
C SER A 2 -3.74 -21.81 8.92
N ALA A 3 -3.98 -21.63 10.22
CA ALA A 3 -3.96 -20.33 10.90
C ALA A 3 -2.66 -19.53 10.70
N THR A 4 -1.53 -20.22 10.53
CA THR A 4 -0.20 -19.65 10.26
C THR A 4 -0.14 -18.85 8.95
N ASP A 5 -0.81 -19.33 7.90
CA ASP A 5 -0.80 -18.68 6.58
C ASP A 5 -1.58 -17.36 6.58
N ARG A 6 -2.71 -17.32 7.30
CA ARG A 6 -3.51 -16.10 7.49
C ARG A 6 -2.78 -15.06 8.34
N TYR A 7 -2.05 -15.49 9.38
CA TYR A 7 -1.27 -14.59 10.24
C TYR A 7 -0.13 -13.93 9.46
N SER A 8 0.60 -14.71 8.67
CA SER A 8 1.64 -14.19 7.78
C SER A 8 1.08 -13.15 6.79
N HIS A 9 -0.07 -13.44 6.18
CA HIS A 9 -0.69 -12.51 5.24
C HIS A 9 -1.16 -11.21 5.92
N GLN A 10 -1.64 -11.29 7.17
CA GLN A 10 -2.00 -10.12 7.97
C GLN A 10 -0.79 -9.22 8.27
N LEU A 11 0.33 -9.83 8.65
CA LEU A 11 1.56 -9.08 8.93
C LEU A 11 2.14 -8.42 7.67
N LEU A 12 2.03 -9.06 6.51
CA LEU A 12 2.57 -8.54 5.26
C LEU A 12 1.87 -7.25 4.82
N TYR A 13 0.53 -7.20 4.82
CA TYR A 13 -0.15 -5.94 4.42
C TYR A 13 0.09 -4.84 5.44
N ALA A 14 0.14 -5.15 6.74
CA ALA A 14 0.40 -4.18 7.79
C ALA A 14 1.80 -3.57 7.63
N THR A 15 2.80 -4.40 7.26
CA THR A 15 4.16 -3.95 6.99
C THR A 15 4.21 -3.02 5.77
N VAL A 16 3.55 -3.39 4.67
CA VAL A 16 3.48 -2.54 3.47
C VAL A 16 2.78 -1.21 3.78
N ARG A 17 1.67 -1.26 4.51
CA ARG A 17 0.92 -0.05 4.93
C ARG A 17 1.81 0.88 5.73
N GLN A 18 2.54 0.35 6.71
CA GLN A 18 3.42 1.15 7.56
C GLN A 18 4.55 1.78 6.73
N ARG A 19 5.20 1.01 5.85
CA ARG A 19 6.26 1.55 4.99
C ARG A 19 5.77 2.66 4.07
N LEU A 20 4.62 2.48 3.43
CA LEU A 20 4.01 3.54 2.61
C LEU A 20 3.72 4.80 3.43
N LEU A 21 3.21 4.64 4.65
CA LEU A 21 2.94 5.76 5.55
C LEU A 21 4.23 6.48 5.95
N ASP A 22 5.29 5.73 6.25
CA ASP A 22 6.60 6.27 6.59
C ASP A 22 7.22 7.01 5.39
N ASP A 23 7.13 6.46 4.19
CA ASP A 23 7.60 7.08 2.94
C ASP A 23 6.88 8.42 2.69
N ILE A 24 5.57 8.47 2.92
CA ILE A 24 4.77 9.71 2.83
C ILE A 24 5.19 10.71 3.91
N ALA A 25 5.32 10.26 5.16
CA ALA A 25 5.71 11.11 6.29
C ALA A 25 7.13 11.70 6.13
N GLN A 26 8.02 10.96 5.48
CA GLN A 26 9.39 11.39 5.15
C GLN A 26 9.46 12.25 3.89
N GLY A 27 8.35 12.43 3.16
CA GLY A 27 8.29 13.24 1.95
C GLY A 27 8.87 12.55 0.72
N VAL A 28 9.05 11.22 0.74
CA VAL A 28 9.39 10.42 -0.46
C VAL A 28 8.29 10.56 -1.50
N TYR A 29 7.03 10.59 -1.04
CA TYR A 29 5.86 10.93 -1.83
C TYR A 29 5.24 12.22 -1.28
N GLN A 30 5.22 13.27 -2.09
CA GLN A 30 4.69 14.57 -1.70
C GLN A 30 3.17 14.64 -1.91
N ALA A 31 2.49 15.55 -1.22
CA ALA A 31 1.07 15.80 -1.43
C ALA A 31 0.77 16.12 -2.91
N GLY A 32 -0.25 15.47 -3.47
CA GLY A 32 -0.62 15.56 -4.88
C GLY A 32 0.24 14.70 -5.82
N GLN A 33 1.30 14.04 -5.32
CA GLN A 33 2.10 13.12 -6.12
C GLN A 33 1.40 11.77 -6.24
N GLN A 34 1.49 11.17 -7.42
CA GLN A 34 1.09 9.80 -7.64
C GLN A 34 2.10 8.84 -6.99
N ILE A 35 1.63 7.93 -6.14
CA ILE A 35 2.46 6.82 -5.65
C ILE A 35 2.68 5.79 -6.78
N PRO A 36 3.71 4.92 -6.70
CA PRO A 36 3.90 3.87 -7.69
C PRO A 36 2.64 3.00 -7.86
N THR A 37 2.46 2.45 -9.05
CA THR A 37 1.35 1.58 -9.39
C THR A 37 1.33 0.33 -8.52
N GLU A 38 0.17 -0.33 -8.41
CA GLU A 38 0.06 -1.58 -7.63
C GLU A 38 1.12 -2.61 -8.04
N ASN A 39 1.43 -2.72 -9.34
CA ASN A 39 2.42 -3.66 -9.86
C ASN A 39 3.85 -3.26 -9.47
N GLU A 40 4.20 -1.97 -9.55
CA GLU A 40 5.52 -1.48 -9.14
C GLU A 40 5.74 -1.70 -7.64
N LEU A 41 4.72 -1.45 -6.82
CA LEU A 41 4.77 -1.71 -5.38
C LEU A 41 4.89 -3.22 -5.07
N CYS A 42 4.25 -4.08 -5.86
CA CYS A 42 4.44 -5.54 -5.73
C CYS A 42 5.90 -5.92 -5.94
N THR A 43 6.54 -5.36 -6.96
CA THR A 43 7.97 -5.58 -7.24
C THR A 43 8.86 -4.98 -6.15
N GLN A 44 8.59 -3.75 -5.73
CA GLN A 44 9.39 -3.04 -4.73
C GLN A 44 9.36 -3.72 -3.35
N TYR A 45 8.19 -4.17 -2.91
CA TYR A 45 8.04 -4.82 -1.61
C TYR A 45 8.12 -6.34 -1.67
N ASN A 46 8.24 -6.93 -2.87
CA ASN A 46 8.22 -8.38 -3.12
C ASN A 46 7.02 -9.09 -2.46
N VAL A 47 5.82 -8.58 -2.70
CA VAL A 47 4.57 -9.11 -2.14
C VAL A 47 3.50 -9.27 -3.21
N SER A 48 2.43 -10.00 -2.87
CA SER A 48 1.30 -10.18 -3.77
C SER A 48 0.52 -8.89 -4.00
N ARG A 49 -0.15 -8.81 -5.16
CA ARG A 49 -1.05 -7.71 -5.48
C ARG A 49 -2.20 -7.55 -4.49
N ILE A 50 -2.68 -8.64 -3.90
CA ILE A 50 -3.75 -8.60 -2.89
C ILE A 50 -3.26 -7.85 -1.64
N THR A 51 -2.02 -8.12 -1.23
CA THR A 51 -1.36 -7.44 -0.10
C THR A 51 -1.23 -5.94 -0.35
N ILE A 52 -0.72 -5.53 -1.53
CA ILE A 52 -0.62 -4.12 -1.92
C ILE A 52 -2.00 -3.45 -1.96
N ARG A 53 -2.98 -4.08 -2.61
CA ARG A 53 -4.34 -3.56 -2.71
C ARG A 53 -4.98 -3.34 -1.35
N LYS A 54 -4.77 -4.25 -0.41
CA LYS A 54 -5.27 -4.12 0.96
C LYS A 54 -4.62 -2.92 1.66
N ALA A 55 -3.29 -2.83 1.63
CA ALA A 55 -2.56 -1.72 2.24
C ALA A 55 -2.99 -0.35 1.68
N ILE A 56 -3.09 -0.22 0.35
CA ILE A 56 -3.57 1.02 -0.29
C ILE A 56 -5.02 1.31 0.11
N SER A 57 -5.89 0.30 0.12
CA SER A 57 -7.31 0.53 0.45
C SER A 57 -7.48 1.01 1.89
N ASP A 58 -6.67 0.50 2.82
CA ASP A 58 -6.68 0.95 4.22
C ASP A 58 -6.19 2.41 4.33
N LEU A 59 -5.11 2.78 3.63
CA LEU A 59 -4.64 4.17 3.60
C LEU A 59 -5.64 5.12 2.93
N VAL A 60 -6.39 4.65 1.93
CA VAL A 60 -7.49 5.43 1.33
C VAL A 60 -8.64 5.61 2.32
N ALA A 61 -8.99 4.55 3.07
CA ALA A 61 -10.02 4.63 4.09
C ALA A 61 -9.64 5.59 5.24
N ASP A 62 -8.34 5.66 5.56
CA ASP A 62 -7.77 6.58 6.56
C ASP A 62 -7.59 8.01 6.04
N GLY A 63 -7.88 8.27 4.76
CA GLY A 63 -7.74 9.59 4.13
C GLY A 63 -6.30 10.02 3.85
N VAL A 64 -5.32 9.10 3.96
CA VAL A 64 -3.91 9.33 3.65
C VAL A 64 -3.65 9.30 2.14
N LEU A 65 -4.47 8.54 1.41
CA LEU A 65 -4.37 8.41 -0.04
C LEU A 65 -5.72 8.66 -0.71
N ILE A 66 -5.69 9.10 -1.96
CA ILE A 66 -6.87 9.25 -2.82
C ILE A 66 -6.67 8.40 -4.08
N ARG A 67 -7.61 7.49 -4.33
CA ARG A 67 -7.62 6.68 -5.56
C ARG A 67 -8.51 7.31 -6.61
N TRP A 68 -7.95 7.52 -7.80
CA TRP A 68 -8.68 7.92 -8.99
C TRP A 68 -8.72 6.75 -9.98
N GLN A 69 -9.93 6.23 -10.25
CA GLN A 69 -10.11 5.10 -11.17
C GLN A 69 -9.51 5.43 -12.54
N GLY A 70 -8.62 4.55 -13.03
CA GLY A 70 -7.93 4.72 -14.31
C GLY A 70 -6.80 5.76 -14.32
N LYS A 71 -6.59 6.53 -13.23
CA LYS A 71 -5.54 7.56 -13.15
C LYS A 71 -4.42 7.21 -12.17
N GLY A 72 -4.72 6.49 -11.08
CA GLY A 72 -3.73 6.08 -10.09
C GLY A 72 -4.16 6.33 -8.65
N THR A 73 -3.18 6.34 -7.74
CA THR A 73 -3.37 6.64 -6.33
C THR A 73 -2.41 7.74 -5.93
N PHE A 74 -2.87 8.70 -5.12
CA PHE A 74 -2.17 9.95 -4.85
C PHE A 74 -2.16 10.22 -3.34
N VAL A 75 -1.12 10.90 -2.85
CA VAL A 75 -1.03 11.42 -1.48
C VAL A 75 -1.89 12.68 -1.34
#